data_AF-J9FXH0-F1
#
_entry.id   AF-J9FXH0-F1
#
_cell.length_a   1.000
_cell.length_b   1.000
_cell.length_c   1.000
_cell.angle_alpha   90.00
_cell.angle_beta   90.00
_cell.angle_gamma   90.00
#
_symmetry.space_group_name_H-M   'P 1'
#
loop_
_entity.id
_entity.type
_entity.pdbx_description
1 polymer ?
#
loop_
_entity_poly.entity_id
_entity_poly.type
_entity_poly.pdbx_seq_one_letter_code
_entity_poly.pdbx_strand_id
1 'polypeptide(L)'
;GAQKGYVGNFDLIHRTTDPQTVYVKSKLDRDDIIDIQDFDVVQYLYSIDRMNLNEELATAIMIGDGREVGADGKIAEDKIRPIWLDDELYTIHADVDIAGMKATLQGTNTAANFGENYIYAEAVIQSLLYAREKYKGSGTPDFYCTPHLVNVMLLARDLNGRRICDKVSDLAAALNVGKIITAKQFEGKTRKTSDGSPKTKKLLGLMVN
;
A
#
# COMPACT_ATOMS: atom_id res chain seq x y z
N GLY A 1 -14.25 45.18 -20.25
CA GLY A 1 -14.96 43.95 -19.88
C GLY A 1 -13.95 42.97 -19.31
N ALA A 2 -14.16 42.50 -18.09
CA ALA A 2 -13.28 41.49 -17.50
C ALA A 2 -13.42 40.18 -18.30
N GLN A 3 -12.30 39.68 -18.82
CA GLN A 3 -12.25 38.39 -19.51
C GLN A 3 -12.74 37.30 -18.54
N LYS A 4 -13.72 36.51 -18.97
CA LYS A 4 -14.14 35.31 -18.25
C LYS A 4 -12.96 34.33 -18.24
N GLY A 5 -12.48 33.96 -17.07
CA GLY A 5 -11.47 32.91 -16.92
C GLY A 5 -12.00 31.57 -17.46
N TYR A 6 -11.13 30.80 -18.09
CA TYR A 6 -11.46 29.46 -18.55
C TYR A 6 -11.84 28.59 -17.34
N VAL A 7 -13.08 28.10 -17.34
CA VAL A 7 -13.55 27.11 -16.37
C VAL A 7 -13.00 25.76 -16.83
N GLY A 8 -12.08 25.18 -16.06
CA GLY A 8 -11.53 23.85 -16.33
C GLY A 8 -10.31 23.84 -17.24
N ASN A 9 -9.27 24.63 -16.89
CA ASN A 9 -7.93 24.42 -17.44
C ASN A 9 -7.35 23.14 -16.80
N PHE A 10 -7.85 21.98 -17.20
CA PHE A 10 -7.10 20.75 -17.02
C PHE A 10 -5.94 20.86 -17.99
N ASP A 11 -4.70 20.90 -17.49
CA ASP A 11 -3.56 20.62 -18.35
C ASP A 11 -3.84 19.28 -19.04
N LEU A 12 -3.60 19.22 -20.35
CA LEU A 12 -3.82 18.01 -21.12
C LEU A 12 -2.80 16.97 -20.62
N ILE A 13 -3.18 16.18 -19.61
CA ILE A 13 -2.27 15.21 -18.99
C ILE A 13 -2.08 14.06 -19.97
N HIS A 14 -0.91 14.02 -20.60
CA HIS A 14 -0.51 12.92 -21.45
C HIS A 14 0.08 11.80 -20.59
N ARG A 15 -0.63 10.67 -20.49
CA ARG A 15 -0.11 9.44 -19.89
C ARG A 15 0.43 8.54 -21.01
N THR A 16 1.75 8.42 -21.10
CA THR A 16 2.41 7.42 -21.93
C THR A 16 2.81 6.25 -21.04
N THR A 17 2.46 5.03 -21.46
CA THR A 17 2.85 3.78 -20.78
C THR A 17 3.53 2.91 -21.81
N ASP A 18 4.82 3.15 -22.03
CA ASP A 18 5.59 2.31 -22.95
C ASP A 18 6.03 1.03 -22.23
N PRO A 19 6.06 -0.12 -22.92
CA PRO A 19 6.51 -1.36 -22.30
C PRO A 19 7.99 -1.26 -21.92
N GLN A 20 8.31 -1.69 -20.71
CA GLN A 20 9.69 -1.88 -20.24
C GLN A 20 9.94 -3.38 -20.03
N THR A 21 11.12 -3.84 -20.43
CA THR A 21 11.57 -5.20 -20.10
C THR A 21 12.16 -5.21 -18.68
N VAL A 22 11.58 -6.01 -17.80
CA VAL A 22 12.08 -6.28 -16.45
C VAL A 22 12.60 -7.72 -16.42
N TYR A 23 13.77 -7.94 -15.84
CA TYR A 23 14.42 -9.24 -15.82
C TYR A 23 15.18 -9.45 -14.50
N VAL A 24 15.28 -10.71 -14.09
CA VAL A 24 16.15 -11.17 -12.99
C VAL A 24 17.28 -11.99 -13.61
N LYS A 25 18.50 -11.84 -13.06
CA LYS A 25 19.68 -12.58 -13.51
C LYS A 25 20.19 -13.42 -12.35
N SER A 26 20.33 -14.72 -12.60
CA SER A 26 21.04 -15.65 -11.72
C SER A 26 22.26 -16.22 -12.45
N LYS A 27 23.33 -16.50 -11.70
CA LYS A 27 24.53 -17.15 -12.22
C LYS A 27 24.46 -18.63 -11.88
N LEU A 28 24.78 -19.48 -12.85
CA LEU A 28 24.93 -20.92 -12.65
C LEU A 28 26.21 -21.36 -13.35
N ASP A 29 27.06 -22.09 -12.64
CA ASP A 29 28.29 -22.61 -13.21
C ASP A 29 28.02 -23.98 -13.88
N ARG A 30 28.78 -24.28 -14.94
CA ARG A 30 28.54 -25.48 -15.74
C ARG A 30 28.74 -26.76 -14.92
N ASP A 31 29.70 -26.75 -14.00
CA ASP A 31 30.04 -27.91 -13.17
C ASP A 31 28.87 -28.27 -12.25
N ASP A 32 28.15 -27.28 -11.70
CA ASP A 32 26.95 -27.51 -10.88
C ASP A 32 25.84 -28.26 -11.63
N ILE A 33 25.70 -28.01 -12.94
CA ILE A 33 24.70 -28.68 -13.79
C ILE A 33 25.07 -30.15 -14.03
N ILE A 34 26.37 -30.46 -14.09
CA ILE A 34 26.87 -31.78 -14.45
C ILE A 34 27.01 -32.68 -13.22
N ASP A 35 27.49 -32.10 -12.12
CA ASP A 35 27.86 -32.83 -10.91
C ASP A 35 26.65 -33.11 -10.00
N ILE A 36 25.63 -32.23 -10.01
CA ILE A 36 24.40 -32.41 -9.22
C ILE A 36 23.39 -33.19 -10.07
N GLN A 37 23.31 -34.50 -9.86
CA GLN A 37 22.43 -35.41 -10.62
C GLN A 37 21.16 -35.82 -9.87
N ASP A 38 21.14 -35.61 -8.55
CA ASP A 38 20.03 -35.95 -7.67
C ASP A 38 18.94 -34.87 -7.62
N PHE A 39 19.18 -33.71 -8.23
CA PHE A 39 18.30 -32.55 -8.21
C PHE A 39 18.41 -31.70 -9.47
N ASP A 40 17.28 -31.25 -10.03
CA ASP A 40 17.28 -30.31 -11.17
C ASP A 40 17.52 -28.87 -10.69
N VAL A 41 18.80 -28.52 -10.57
CA VAL A 41 19.27 -27.20 -10.15
C VAL A 41 18.78 -26.10 -11.10
N VAL A 42 18.69 -26.39 -12.40
CA VAL A 42 18.28 -25.42 -13.42
C VAL A 42 16.82 -25.05 -13.24
N GLN A 43 15.94 -26.05 -13.12
CA GLN A 43 14.50 -25.81 -12.91
C GLN A 43 14.24 -25.11 -11.57
N TYR A 44 15.01 -25.45 -10.54
CA TYR A 44 14.90 -24.81 -9.24
C TYR A 44 15.28 -23.33 -9.28
N LEU A 45 16.43 -22.99 -9.86
CA LEU A 45 16.86 -21.60 -10.01
C LEU A 45 15.87 -20.80 -10.87
N TYR A 46 15.36 -21.39 -11.95
CA TYR A 46 14.34 -20.74 -12.77
C TYR A 46 13.04 -20.47 -11.99
N SER A 47 12.66 -21.37 -11.07
CA SER A 47 11.49 -21.18 -10.20
C SER A 47 11.72 -20.04 -9.20
N ILE A 48 12.94 -19.94 -8.65
CA ILE A 48 13.33 -18.82 -7.78
C ILE A 48 13.31 -17.51 -8.57
N ASP A 49 13.92 -17.46 -9.75
CA ASP A 49 13.98 -16.27 -10.60
C ASP A 49 12.58 -15.78 -10.97
N ARG A 50 11.65 -16.70 -11.28
CA ARG A 50 10.26 -16.35 -11.54
C ARG A 50 9.57 -15.78 -10.31
N MET A 51 9.82 -16.32 -9.12
CA MET A 51 9.25 -15.79 -7.88
C MET A 51 9.79 -14.39 -7.57
N ASN A 52 11.11 -14.19 -7.71
CA ASN A 52 11.77 -12.90 -7.53
C ASN A 52 11.26 -11.85 -8.53
N LEU A 53 11.11 -12.22 -9.81
CA LEU A 53 10.57 -11.33 -10.83
C LEU A 53 9.14 -10.89 -10.50
N ASN A 54 8.29 -11.81 -10.05
CA ASN A 54 6.93 -11.49 -9.63
C ASN A 54 6.91 -10.54 -8.41
N GLU A 55 7.82 -10.74 -7.46
CA GLU A 55 7.95 -9.86 -6.29
C GLU A 55 8.46 -8.47 -6.67
N GLU A 56 9.46 -8.38 -7.55
CA GLU A 56 9.97 -7.09 -8.05
C GLU A 56 8.86 -6.30 -8.77
N LEU A 57 8.13 -6.96 -9.66
CA LEU A 57 7.01 -6.34 -10.37
C LEU A 57 5.90 -5.89 -9.42
N ALA A 58 5.49 -6.75 -8.47
CA ALA A 58 4.47 -6.40 -7.48
C ALA A 58 4.92 -5.22 -6.61
N THR A 59 6.18 -5.20 -6.18
CA THR A 59 6.74 -4.11 -5.37
C THR A 59 6.80 -2.81 -6.17
N ALA A 60 7.24 -2.87 -7.43
CA ALA A 60 7.27 -1.72 -8.32
C ALA A 60 5.88 -1.13 -8.59
N ILE A 61 4.86 -1.98 -8.81
CA ILE A 61 3.46 -1.54 -9.02
C ILE A 61 2.87 -0.93 -7.75
N MET A 62 3.15 -1.49 -6.58
CA MET A 62 2.53 -1.04 -5.33
C MET A 62 3.19 0.23 -4.78
N ILE A 63 4.51 0.20 -4.60
CA ILE A 63 5.26 1.20 -3.83
C ILE A 63 6.48 1.78 -4.55
N GLY A 64 6.83 1.24 -5.71
CA GLY A 64 7.96 1.66 -6.53
C GLY A 64 9.20 0.79 -6.32
N ASP A 65 10.11 0.84 -7.29
CA ASP A 65 11.30 -0.03 -7.39
C ASP A 65 12.35 0.24 -6.29
N GLY A 66 12.34 1.42 -5.67
CA GLY A 66 13.24 1.78 -4.56
C GLY A 66 14.73 1.90 -4.92
N ARG A 67 15.17 1.40 -6.08
CA ARG A 67 16.50 1.64 -6.64
C ARG A 67 16.71 3.12 -6.98
N GLU A 68 17.95 3.58 -6.91
CA GLU A 68 18.34 4.94 -7.28
C GLU A 68 18.15 5.21 -8.77
N VAL A 69 17.98 6.48 -9.12
CA VAL A 69 17.87 6.91 -10.53
C VAL A 69 19.19 6.60 -11.25
N GLY A 70 19.12 5.86 -12.35
CA GLY A 70 20.29 5.47 -13.13
C GLY A 70 20.96 4.17 -12.69
N ALA A 71 20.47 3.50 -11.63
CA ALA A 71 20.91 2.16 -11.28
C ALA A 71 20.58 1.15 -12.40
N ASP A 72 21.48 0.19 -12.63
CA ASP A 72 21.20 -0.90 -13.58
C ASP A 72 19.95 -1.68 -13.14
N GLY A 73 19.08 -1.98 -14.09
CA GLY A 73 17.79 -2.62 -13.82
C GLY A 73 16.76 -1.74 -13.09
N LYS A 74 16.95 -0.42 -12.96
CA LYS A 74 15.91 0.48 -12.43
C LYS A 74 14.63 0.38 -13.27
N ILE A 75 13.53 0.03 -12.61
CA ILE A 75 12.20 0.11 -13.23
C ILE A 75 11.79 1.57 -13.25
N ALA A 76 11.49 2.07 -14.44
CA ALA A 76 11.17 3.47 -14.65
C ALA A 76 9.72 3.73 -14.19
N GLU A 77 9.56 4.65 -13.24
CA GLU A 77 8.28 4.95 -12.59
C GLU A 77 7.28 5.60 -13.55
N ASP A 78 7.71 6.12 -14.70
CA ASP A 78 6.82 6.57 -15.77
C ASP A 78 6.23 5.41 -16.59
N LYS A 79 6.89 4.24 -16.60
CA LYS A 79 6.47 3.02 -17.33
C LYS A 79 5.66 2.08 -16.43
N ILE A 80 6.19 1.75 -15.25
CA ILE A 80 5.46 1.01 -14.21
C ILE A 80 5.19 1.98 -13.07
N ARG A 81 4.00 2.60 -13.09
CA ARG A 81 3.62 3.65 -12.16
C ARG A 81 3.22 3.06 -10.80
N PRO A 82 3.94 3.39 -9.73
CA PRO A 82 3.61 2.90 -8.39
C PRO A 82 2.36 3.59 -7.84
N ILE A 83 1.37 2.81 -7.41
CA ILE A 83 0.10 3.32 -6.84
C ILE A 83 0.36 4.28 -5.66
N TRP A 84 1.35 3.97 -4.81
CA TRP A 84 1.66 4.79 -3.65
C TRP A 84 2.21 6.19 -3.96
N LEU A 85 2.92 6.35 -5.09
CA LEU A 85 3.54 7.62 -5.48
C LEU A 85 2.83 8.28 -6.68
N ASP A 86 1.80 7.63 -7.24
CA ASP A 86 1.04 8.19 -8.35
C ASP A 86 0.27 9.44 -7.92
N ASP A 87 -0.16 10.22 -8.90
CA ASP A 87 -0.81 11.50 -8.69
C ASP A 87 -2.22 11.35 -8.06
N GLU A 88 -2.67 12.38 -7.34
CA GLU A 88 -4.01 12.43 -6.71
C GLU A 88 -5.16 12.40 -7.74
N LEU A 89 -4.87 12.72 -9.00
CA LEU A 89 -5.85 12.56 -10.08
C LEU A 89 -6.20 11.08 -10.31
N TYR A 90 -5.23 10.18 -10.14
CA TYR A 90 -5.38 8.74 -10.40
C TYR A 90 -5.55 7.90 -9.13
N THR A 91 -5.15 8.45 -7.98
CA THR A 91 -5.17 7.75 -6.70
C THR A 91 -5.76 8.62 -5.61
N ILE A 92 -6.36 7.99 -4.59
CA ILE A 92 -6.89 8.70 -3.43
C ILE A 92 -5.89 8.54 -2.30
N HIS A 93 -5.31 9.66 -1.86
CA HIS A 93 -4.51 9.66 -0.64
C HIS A 93 -5.34 10.17 0.53
N ALA A 94 -5.49 9.31 1.53
CA ALA A 94 -6.23 9.63 2.75
C ALA A 94 -5.27 9.61 3.94
N ASP A 95 -5.34 10.68 4.73
CA ASP A 95 -4.63 10.77 6.00
C ASP A 95 -5.42 10.09 7.12
N VAL A 96 -4.69 9.48 8.06
CA VAL A 96 -5.28 8.91 9.29
C VAL A 96 -4.96 9.83 10.47
N ASP A 97 -5.99 10.47 11.02
CA ASP A 97 -5.87 11.37 12.17
C ASP A 97 -6.16 10.65 13.49
N ILE A 98 -5.11 10.09 14.09
CA ILE A 98 -5.19 9.37 15.37
C ILE A 98 -5.47 10.33 16.52
N ALA A 99 -4.96 11.57 16.46
CA ALA A 99 -5.13 12.55 17.53
C ALA A 99 -6.57 13.08 17.54
N GLY A 100 -7.11 13.39 16.37
CA GLY A 100 -8.52 13.71 16.20
C GLY A 100 -9.43 12.58 16.69
N MET A 101 -9.11 11.33 16.34
CA MET A 101 -9.85 10.15 16.79
C MET A 101 -9.83 9.99 18.32
N LYS A 102 -8.67 10.22 18.94
CA LYS A 102 -8.56 10.17 20.40
C LYS A 102 -9.47 11.22 21.05
N ALA A 103 -9.48 12.44 20.50
CA ALA A 103 -10.31 13.53 21.02
C ALA A 103 -11.82 13.24 20.87
N THR A 104 -12.25 12.68 19.75
CA THR A 104 -13.67 12.31 19.53
C THR A 104 -14.12 11.18 20.44
N LEU A 105 -13.31 10.13 20.60
CA LEU A 105 -13.63 8.99 21.46
C LEU A 105 -13.62 9.35 22.95
N GLN A 106 -12.65 10.17 23.39
CA GLN A 106 -12.57 10.61 24.79
C GLN A 106 -13.66 11.66 25.13
N GLY A 107 -14.05 12.50 24.18
CA GLY A 107 -15.03 13.55 24.38
C GLY A 107 -14.67 14.44 25.59
N THR A 108 -15.65 14.71 26.45
CA THR A 108 -15.44 15.42 27.74
C THR A 108 -15.17 14.49 28.91
N ASN A 109 -15.16 13.17 28.70
CA ASN A 109 -15.06 12.17 29.75
C ASN A 109 -13.61 11.69 29.93
N THR A 110 -12.84 12.43 30.72
CA THR A 110 -11.44 12.12 31.05
C THR A 110 -11.24 10.81 31.84
N ALA A 111 -12.32 10.17 32.32
CA ALA A 111 -12.25 8.87 32.99
C ALA A 111 -12.31 7.68 32.00
N ALA A 112 -12.75 7.89 30.75
CA ALA A 112 -12.79 6.86 29.73
C ALA A 112 -11.43 6.74 29.02
N ASN A 113 -10.68 5.69 29.34
CA ASN A 113 -9.39 5.40 28.70
C ASN A 113 -9.54 4.23 27.72
N PHE A 114 -9.71 4.56 26.44
CA PHE A 114 -9.61 3.57 25.37
C PHE A 114 -8.15 3.14 25.19
N GLY A 115 -7.93 1.84 24.92
CA GLY A 115 -6.59 1.35 24.57
C GLY A 115 -6.08 1.98 23.28
N GLU A 116 -4.76 2.19 23.17
CA GLU A 116 -4.16 2.82 21.99
C GLU A 116 -4.47 2.05 20.70
N ASN A 117 -4.47 0.71 20.76
CA ASN A 117 -4.84 -0.14 19.63
C ASN A 117 -6.28 0.09 19.16
N TYR A 118 -7.20 0.40 20.08
CA TYR A 118 -8.60 0.70 19.73
C TYR A 118 -8.70 2.00 18.95
N ILE A 119 -8.13 3.08 19.49
CA ILE A 119 -8.13 4.40 18.86
C ILE A 119 -7.48 4.32 17.48
N TYR A 120 -6.37 3.59 17.39
CA TYR A 120 -5.64 3.42 16.14
C TYR A 120 -6.44 2.63 15.09
N ALA A 121 -7.07 1.52 15.48
CA ALA A 121 -7.89 0.72 14.58
C ALA A 121 -9.10 1.51 14.06
N GLU A 122 -9.80 2.22 14.94
CA GLU A 122 -10.98 3.03 14.58
C GLU A 122 -10.59 4.18 13.63
N ALA A 123 -9.47 4.86 13.89
CA ALA A 123 -8.97 5.91 13.02
C ALA A 123 -8.72 5.39 11.61
N VAL A 124 -8.10 4.21 11.47
CA VAL A 124 -7.80 3.63 10.17
C VAL A 124 -9.08 3.18 9.46
N ILE A 125 -9.99 2.50 10.17
CA ILE A 125 -11.27 2.04 9.61
C ILE A 125 -12.07 3.24 9.09
N GLN A 126 -12.25 4.28 9.90
CA GLN A 126 -13.01 5.47 9.51
C GLN A 126 -12.38 6.18 8.31
N SER A 127 -11.06 6.40 8.31
CA SER A 127 -10.36 7.01 7.18
C SER A 127 -10.51 6.20 5.90
N LEU A 128 -10.45 4.87 5.97
CA LEU A 128 -10.62 4.00 4.80
C LEU A 128 -12.06 4.01 4.27
N LEU A 129 -13.06 3.94 5.15
CA LEU A 129 -14.47 4.00 4.74
C LEU A 129 -14.82 5.34 4.09
N TYR A 130 -14.31 6.46 4.61
CA TYR A 130 -14.52 7.77 3.96
C TYR A 130 -13.73 7.94 2.66
N ALA A 131 -12.54 7.35 2.55
CA ALA A 131 -11.82 7.29 1.28
C ALA A 131 -12.59 6.46 0.25
N ARG A 132 -13.27 5.40 0.68
CA ARG A 132 -14.09 4.53 -0.17
C ARG A 132 -15.26 5.27 -0.80
N GLU A 133 -15.89 6.20 -0.10
CA GLU A 133 -16.98 7.02 -0.66
C GLU A 133 -16.55 7.84 -1.89
N LYS A 134 -15.27 8.22 -1.95
CA LYS A 134 -14.69 8.96 -3.08
C LYS A 134 -14.24 8.06 -4.22
N TYR A 135 -14.17 6.75 -4.00
CA TYR A 135 -13.71 5.78 -4.99
C TYR A 135 -14.76 5.60 -6.10
N LYS A 136 -14.36 5.83 -7.35
CA LYS A 136 -15.25 5.79 -8.52
C LYS A 136 -15.21 4.46 -9.30
N GLY A 137 -14.39 3.50 -8.87
CA GLY A 137 -14.32 2.18 -9.50
C GLY A 137 -15.44 1.25 -9.06
N SER A 138 -15.65 0.17 -9.82
CA SER A 138 -16.59 -0.90 -9.48
C SER A 138 -15.90 -2.04 -8.71
N GLY A 139 -16.67 -2.91 -8.06
CA GLY A 139 -16.16 -4.09 -7.35
C GLY A 139 -15.72 -3.81 -5.90
N THR A 140 -15.25 -4.86 -5.24
CA THR A 140 -14.80 -4.82 -3.84
C THR A 140 -13.27 -4.94 -3.82
N PRO A 141 -12.53 -3.88 -3.48
CA PRO A 141 -11.07 -3.89 -3.50
C PRO A 141 -10.53 -4.76 -2.38
N ASP A 142 -9.30 -5.21 -2.57
CA ASP A 142 -8.50 -5.86 -1.55
C ASP A 142 -7.63 -4.82 -0.82
N PHE A 143 -7.40 -5.07 0.47
CA PHE A 143 -6.57 -4.23 1.32
C PHE A 143 -5.19 -4.85 1.53
N TYR A 144 -4.17 -4.17 1.02
CA TYR A 144 -2.77 -4.53 1.19
C TYR A 144 -2.17 -3.73 2.33
N CYS A 145 -1.62 -4.40 3.34
CA CYS A 145 -1.03 -3.70 4.48
C CYS A 145 0.09 -4.50 5.15
N THR A 146 0.79 -3.86 6.10
CA THR A 146 1.81 -4.58 6.88
C THR A 146 1.17 -5.61 7.83
N PRO A 147 1.83 -6.76 8.10
CA PRO A 147 1.36 -7.70 9.11
C PRO A 147 1.15 -7.05 10.48
N HIS A 148 1.98 -6.06 10.83
CA HIS A 148 1.87 -5.31 12.07
C HIS A 148 0.53 -4.56 12.17
N LEU A 149 0.08 -3.91 11.09
CA LEU A 149 -1.19 -3.18 11.09
C LEU A 149 -2.37 -4.10 11.37
N VAL A 150 -2.43 -5.27 10.72
CA VAL A 150 -3.47 -6.27 10.94
C VAL A 150 -3.48 -6.73 12.39
N ASN A 151 -2.31 -6.97 12.98
CA ASN A 151 -2.20 -7.40 14.36
C ASN A 151 -2.69 -6.32 15.34
N VAL A 152 -2.37 -5.04 15.10
CA VAL A 152 -2.87 -3.93 15.94
C VAL A 152 -4.40 -3.87 15.89
N MET A 153 -4.99 -4.02 14.70
CA MET A 153 -6.45 -4.03 14.52
C MET A 153 -7.12 -5.23 15.20
N LEU A 154 -6.56 -6.44 15.09
CA LEU A 154 -7.10 -7.64 15.74
C LEU A 154 -6.92 -7.63 17.27
N LEU A 155 -5.93 -6.91 17.78
CA LEU A 155 -5.70 -6.73 19.21
C LEU A 155 -6.47 -5.53 19.79
N ALA A 156 -7.21 -4.79 18.97
CA ALA A 156 -8.07 -3.71 19.41
C ALA A 156 -9.18 -4.26 20.32
N ARG A 157 -9.35 -3.64 21.48
CA ARG A 157 -10.34 -4.04 22.50
C ARG A 157 -11.17 -2.85 22.95
N ASP A 158 -12.45 -3.10 23.19
CA ASP A 158 -13.36 -2.11 23.77
C ASP A 158 -13.05 -1.81 25.25
N LEU A 159 -13.82 -0.90 25.86
CA LEU A 159 -13.67 -0.56 27.29
C LEU A 159 -13.87 -1.75 28.23
N ASN A 160 -14.60 -2.77 27.79
CA ASN A 160 -14.89 -3.97 28.56
C ASN A 160 -13.81 -5.05 28.35
N GLY A 161 -12.77 -4.77 27.56
CA GLY A 161 -11.66 -5.67 27.27
C GLY A 161 -11.97 -6.77 26.25
N ARG A 162 -13.12 -6.69 25.56
CA ARG A 162 -13.51 -7.60 24.47
C ARG A 162 -12.85 -7.16 23.17
N ARG A 163 -12.39 -8.12 22.35
CA ARG A 163 -11.88 -7.83 21.00
C ARG A 163 -13.00 -7.32 20.09
N ILE A 164 -12.71 -6.30 19.29
CA ILE A 164 -13.67 -5.77 18.30
C ILE A 164 -13.85 -6.77 17.15
N CYS A 165 -12.73 -7.30 16.64
CA CYS A 165 -12.70 -8.30 15.58
C CYS A 165 -12.01 -9.55 16.11
N ASP A 166 -12.68 -10.70 16.06
CA ASP A 166 -12.11 -11.96 16.51
C ASP A 166 -11.31 -12.65 15.40
N LYS A 167 -11.68 -12.40 14.13
CA LYS A 167 -11.06 -13.00 12.94
C LYS A 167 -10.76 -11.96 11.87
N VAL A 168 -9.86 -12.32 10.95
CA VAL A 168 -9.51 -11.50 9.78
C VAL A 168 -10.72 -11.26 8.87
N SER A 169 -11.65 -12.22 8.79
CA SER A 169 -12.91 -12.06 8.03
C SER A 169 -13.77 -10.93 8.57
N ASP A 170 -13.82 -10.77 9.90
CA ASP A 170 -14.64 -9.76 10.55
C ASP A 170 -14.03 -8.38 10.31
N LEU A 171 -12.69 -8.31 10.35
CA LEU A 171 -11.94 -7.09 10.02
C LEU A 171 -12.11 -6.70 8.54
N ALA A 172 -12.08 -7.67 7.62
CA ALA A 172 -12.32 -7.41 6.19
C ALA A 172 -13.74 -6.89 5.93
N ALA A 173 -14.73 -7.45 6.63
CA ALA A 173 -16.11 -6.98 6.56
C ALA A 173 -16.26 -5.57 7.13
N ALA A 174 -15.62 -5.26 8.26
CA ALA A 174 -15.63 -3.93 8.86
C ALA A 174 -14.99 -2.86 7.95
N LEU A 175 -13.95 -3.23 7.20
CA LEU A 175 -13.28 -2.37 6.22
C LEU A 175 -14.01 -2.30 4.86
N ASN A 176 -15.04 -3.12 4.64
CA ASN A 176 -15.73 -3.27 3.35
C ASN A 176 -14.76 -3.60 2.19
N VAL A 177 -13.88 -4.58 2.43
CA VAL A 177 -12.87 -5.06 1.48
C VAL A 177 -13.04 -6.56 1.20
N GLY A 178 -12.58 -7.03 0.04
CA GLY A 178 -12.69 -8.42 -0.37
C GLY A 178 -11.79 -9.31 0.48
N LYS A 179 -10.50 -9.00 0.48
CA LYS A 179 -9.47 -9.70 1.26
C LYS A 179 -8.49 -8.72 1.88
N ILE A 180 -7.88 -9.13 2.97
CA ILE A 180 -6.73 -8.46 3.57
C ILE A 180 -5.49 -9.27 3.22
N ILE A 181 -4.55 -8.64 2.51
CA ILE A 181 -3.29 -9.24 2.05
C ILE A 181 -2.14 -8.53 2.77
N THR A 182 -1.27 -9.32 3.41
CA THR A 182 -0.14 -8.76 4.15
C THR A 182 1.10 -8.67 3.28
N ALA A 183 1.69 -7.48 3.19
CA ALA A 183 2.94 -7.21 2.48
C ALA A 183 3.98 -6.60 3.44
N LYS A 184 5.13 -7.26 3.60
CA LYS A 184 6.23 -6.78 4.47
C LYS A 184 6.95 -5.57 3.86
N GLN A 185 6.96 -5.48 2.54
CA GLN A 185 7.64 -4.45 1.74
C GLN A 185 7.10 -3.04 2.03
N PHE A 186 5.92 -2.93 2.64
CA PHE A 186 5.29 -1.66 3.02
C PHE A 186 5.88 -1.08 4.31
N GLU A 187 6.61 -1.90 5.09
CA GLU A 187 7.17 -1.48 6.36
C GLU A 187 8.20 -0.36 6.19
N GLY A 188 8.10 0.66 7.05
CA GLY A 188 9.03 1.81 7.04
C GLY A 188 8.91 2.74 5.82
N LYS A 189 8.02 2.46 4.86
CA LYS A 189 7.86 3.31 3.68
C LYS A 189 7.25 4.66 4.06
N THR A 190 7.91 5.73 3.62
CA THR A 190 7.47 7.10 3.83
C THR A 190 7.52 7.89 2.53
N ARG A 191 6.63 8.86 2.38
CA ARG A 191 6.64 9.83 1.28
C ARG A 191 6.49 11.25 1.82
N LYS A 192 6.93 12.24 1.06
CA LYS A 192 6.66 13.65 1.33
C LYS A 192 5.43 14.08 0.54
N THR A 193 4.51 14.81 1.15
CA THR A 193 3.40 15.44 0.42
C THR A 193 3.92 16.58 -0.44
N SER A 194 3.31 16.78 -1.60
CA SER A 194 3.61 17.87 -2.55
C SER A 194 2.98 19.21 -2.16
N ASP A 195 2.20 19.25 -1.08
CA ASP A 195 1.59 20.47 -0.54
C ASP A 195 2.62 21.55 -0.16
N GLY A 196 2.18 22.81 -0.09
CA GLY A 196 3.00 23.96 0.29
C GLY A 196 3.71 23.87 1.66
N SER A 197 3.39 22.86 2.48
CA SER A 197 4.19 22.44 3.64
C SER A 197 4.43 20.92 3.58
N PRO A 198 5.60 20.45 3.11
CA PRO A 198 5.84 19.02 2.89
C PRO A 198 5.88 18.27 4.22
N LYS A 199 4.85 17.44 4.45
CA LYS A 199 4.80 16.55 5.61
C LYS A 199 5.28 15.16 5.20
N THR A 200 6.08 14.53 6.06
CA THR A 200 6.47 13.13 5.86
C THR A 200 5.34 12.24 6.35
N LYS A 201 4.83 11.38 5.47
CA LYS A 201 3.70 10.48 5.72
C LYS A 201 4.19 9.04 5.62
N LYS A 202 3.77 8.20 6.55
CA LYS A 202 4.05 6.76 6.57
C LYS A 202 2.95 6.02 5.81
N LEU A 203 3.33 5.00 5.05
CA LEU A 203 2.38 4.07 4.43
C LEU A 203 1.77 3.15 5.49
N LEU A 204 0.44 3.12 5.57
CA LEU A 204 -0.30 2.18 6.41
C LEU A 204 -0.79 0.99 5.59
N GLY A 205 -1.37 1.26 4.43
CA GLY A 205 -1.84 0.26 3.48
C GLY A 205 -2.32 0.90 2.19
N LEU A 206 -2.59 0.05 1.20
CA LEU A 206 -3.15 0.41 -0.09
C LEU A 206 -4.44 -0.40 -0.30
N MET A 207 -5.47 0.25 -0.81
CA MET A 207 -6.71 -0.43 -1.17
C MET A 207 -6.80 -0.44 -2.70
N VAL A 208 -6.73 -1.63 -3.28
CA VAL A 208 -6.55 -1.84 -4.72
C VAL A 208 -7.56 -2.87 -5.21
N ASN A 209 -8.11 -2.66 -6.41
CA ASN A 209 -9.02 -3.59 -7.06
C ASN A 209 -8.25 -4.55 -7.98
#